data_AF-A0A2V8NTR4-F1
#
_entry.id   AF-A0A2V8NTR4-F1
#
_cell.length_a   1.000
_cell.length_b   1.000
_cell.length_c   1.000
_cell.angle_alpha   90.00
_cell.angle_beta   90.00
_cell.angle_gamma   90.00
#
_symmetry.space_group_name_H-M   'P 1'
#
loop_
_entity.id
_entity.type
_entity.pdbx_description
1 polymer ?
#
loop_
_entity_poly.entity_id
_entity_poly.type
_entity_poly.pdbx_seq_one_letter_code
_entity_poly.pdbx_strand_id
1 'polypeptide(L)'
;MASELSNEFEARYDDRVRKIREAAAAAIKELSLFRSAGPVTQEALDAEVARIAREKLQPYGYDLVVCRMDDGVSRFLIKVQSTGRRYDLIKSFFHRDDGSIAQTEM
;
A
#
# COMPACT_ATOMS: atom_id res chain seq x y z
N MET A 1 -6.01 -30.07 -19.12
CA MET A 1 -5.19 -28.87 -19.36
C MET A 1 -5.82 -27.67 -18.66
N ALA A 2 -5.76 -27.62 -17.33
CA ALA A 2 -6.28 -26.49 -16.53
C ALA A 2 -5.15 -25.70 -15.81
N SER A 3 -3.93 -26.24 -15.83
CA SER A 3 -2.80 -25.70 -15.07
C SER A 3 -2.18 -24.45 -15.69
N GLU A 4 -2.26 -24.26 -17.01
CA GLU A 4 -1.68 -23.08 -17.68
C GLU A 4 -2.49 -21.80 -17.43
N LEU A 5 -3.83 -21.92 -17.35
CA LEU A 5 -4.72 -20.78 -17.09
C LEU A 5 -4.65 -20.30 -15.64
N SER A 6 -4.53 -21.22 -14.67
CA SER A 6 -4.35 -20.84 -13.25
C SER A 6 -3.02 -20.13 -13.02
N ASN A 7 -1.95 -20.60 -13.69
CA ASN A 7 -0.60 -20.05 -13.52
C ASN A 7 -0.48 -18.63 -14.08
N GLU A 8 -1.12 -18.32 -15.21
CA GLU A 8 -1.12 -16.95 -15.76
C GLU A 8 -1.96 -15.98 -14.90
N PHE A 9 -3.08 -16.44 -14.34
CA PHE A 9 -3.89 -15.64 -13.42
C PHE A 9 -3.15 -15.34 -12.11
N GLU A 10 -2.48 -16.33 -11.53
CA GLU A 10 -1.65 -16.16 -10.34
C GLU A 10 -0.47 -15.23 -10.62
N ALA A 11 0.24 -15.40 -11.74
CA ALA A 11 1.36 -14.54 -12.10
C ALA A 11 0.93 -13.08 -12.31
N ARG A 12 -0.23 -12.83 -12.94
CA ARG A 12 -0.79 -11.48 -13.10
C ARG A 12 -1.27 -10.89 -11.77
N TYR A 13 -1.81 -11.72 -10.88
CA TYR A 13 -2.22 -11.30 -9.55
C TYR A 13 -1.01 -10.88 -8.70
N ASP A 14 0.05 -11.69 -8.70
CA ASP A 14 1.28 -11.40 -7.98
C ASP A 14 2.01 -10.17 -8.54
N ASP A 15 2.05 -9.99 -9.86
CA ASP A 15 2.61 -8.79 -10.48
C ASP A 15 1.85 -7.52 -10.07
N ARG A 16 0.52 -7.59 -10.04
CA ARG A 16 -0.32 -6.48 -9.58
C ARG A 16 -0.06 -6.18 -8.11
N VAL A 17 -0.02 -7.19 -7.25
CA VAL A 17 0.26 -7.04 -5.81
C VAL A 17 1.64 -6.41 -5.59
N ARG A 18 2.66 -6.85 -6.33
CA ARG A 18 4.01 -6.28 -6.29
C ARG A 18 4.03 -4.80 -6.68
N LYS A 19 3.39 -4.41 -7.79
CA LYS A 19 3.30 -3.00 -8.22
C LYS A 19 2.62 -2.12 -7.17
N ILE A 20 1.61 -2.64 -6.47
CA ILE A 20 0.96 -1.94 -5.37
C ILE A 20 1.91 -1.77 -4.18
N ARG A 21 2.69 -2.80 -3.83
CA ARG A 21 3.71 -2.72 -2.76
C ARG A 21 4.78 -1.68 -3.10
N GLU A 22 5.26 -1.65 -4.34
CA GLU A 22 6.25 -0.66 -4.80
C GLU A 22 5.69 0.76 -4.75
N ALA A 23 4.47 0.97 -5.25
CA ALA A 23 3.81 2.27 -5.20
C ALA A 23 3.56 2.74 -3.75
N ALA A 24 3.15 1.81 -2.88
CA ALA A 24 2.99 2.03 -1.45
C ALA A 24 4.31 2.43 -0.77
N ALA A 25 5.40 1.71 -1.04
CA ALA A 25 6.71 2.01 -0.48
C ALA A 25 7.23 3.37 -0.95
N ALA A 26 7.07 3.69 -2.23
CA ALA A 26 7.42 5.00 -2.78
C ALA A 26 6.62 6.13 -2.11
N ALA A 27 5.31 5.94 -1.93
CA ALA A 27 4.44 6.89 -1.24
C ALA A 27 4.89 7.16 0.20
N ILE A 28 5.22 6.12 0.96
CA ILE A 28 5.71 6.26 2.35
C ILE A 28 7.05 7.00 2.38
N LYS A 29 7.95 6.70 1.44
CA LYS A 29 9.26 7.36 1.35
C LYS A 29 9.13 8.85 1.03
N GLU A 30 8.26 9.23 0.09
CA GLU A 30 8.00 10.65 -0.19
C GLU A 30 7.40 11.36 1.04
N LEU A 31 6.44 10.73 1.74
CA LEU A 31 5.84 11.29 2.95
C LEU A 31 6.83 11.41 4.12
N SER A 32 7.73 10.45 4.30
CA SER A 32 8.73 10.49 5.36
C SER A 32 9.76 11.60 5.09
N LEU A 33 10.17 11.76 3.82
CA LEU A 33 11.03 12.87 3.40
C LEU A 33 10.34 14.22 3.63
N PHE A 34 9.07 14.34 3.25
CA PHE A 34 8.28 15.56 3.45
C PHE A 34 8.18 15.96 4.92
N ARG A 35 7.91 15.00 5.82
CA ARG A 35 7.89 15.23 7.28
C ARG A 35 9.26 15.55 7.86
N SER A 36 10.33 15.01 7.29
CA SER A 36 11.70 15.27 7.76
C SER A 36 12.20 16.67 7.43
N ALA A 37 11.57 17.37 6.48
CA ALA A 37 11.98 18.70 6.03
C ALA A 37 11.67 19.83 7.03
N GLY A 38 10.92 19.55 8.10
CA GLY A 38 10.62 20.51 9.17
C GLY A 38 9.18 20.42 9.68
N PRO A 39 8.72 21.40 10.45
CA PRO A 39 7.34 21.47 10.90
C PRO A 39 6.39 21.59 9.69
N VAL A 40 5.50 20.61 9.55
CA VAL A 40 4.50 20.55 8.47
C VAL A 40 3.12 20.88 9.05
N THR A 41 2.38 21.79 8.41
CA THR A 41 0.98 22.05 8.78
C THR A 41 0.08 20.89 8.37
N GLN A 42 -1.05 20.72 9.04
CA GLN A 42 -1.99 19.66 8.69
C GLN A 42 -2.49 19.79 7.24
N GLU A 43 -2.76 21.01 6.77
CA GLU A 43 -3.16 21.27 5.38
C GLU A 43 -2.09 20.88 4.36
N ALA A 44 -0.82 21.19 4.64
CA ALA A 44 0.28 20.81 3.75
C ALA A 44 0.47 19.29 3.71
N LEU A 45 0.31 18.62 4.86
CA LEU A 45 0.33 17.17 4.94
C LEU A 45 -0.84 16.55 4.14
N ASP A 46 -2.04 17.08 4.28
CA ASP A 46 -3.23 16.56 3.58
C ASP A 46 -3.13 16.76 2.06
N ALA A 47 -2.60 17.91 1.63
CA ALA A 47 -2.35 18.18 0.21
C ALA A 47 -1.31 17.21 -0.38
N GLU A 48 -0.23 16.94 0.35
CA GLU A 48 0.82 16.02 -0.09
C GLU A 48 0.31 14.57 -0.13
N VAL A 49 -0.48 14.16 0.86
CA VAL A 49 -1.15 12.86 0.86
C VAL A 49 -2.08 12.71 -0.34
N ALA A 50 -2.87 13.73 -0.65
CA ALA A 50 -3.77 13.71 -1.80
C ALA A 50 -2.99 13.65 -3.13
N ARG A 51 -1.87 14.38 -3.25
CA ARG A 51 -0.98 14.33 -4.41
C ARG A 51 -0.43 12.92 -4.62
N ILE A 52 0.14 12.33 -3.58
CA ILE A 52 0.75 11.00 -3.62
C ILE A 52 -0.30 9.92 -3.91
N ALA A 53 -1.49 10.01 -3.30
CA ALA A 53 -2.60 9.10 -3.60
C ALA A 53 -2.95 9.13 -5.09
N ARG A 54 -3.14 10.33 -5.66
CA ARG A 54 -3.49 10.52 -7.06
C ARG A 54 -2.42 10.01 -8.02
N GLU A 55 -1.16 10.29 -7.73
CA GLU A 55 -0.05 9.96 -8.65
C GLU A 55 0.38 8.49 -8.58
N LYS A 56 0.38 7.90 -7.38
CA LYS A 56 0.98 6.58 -7.16
C LYS A 56 -0.04 5.47 -6.97
N LEU A 57 -1.21 5.76 -6.40
CA LEU A 57 -2.15 4.74 -5.92
C LEU A 57 -3.44 4.66 -6.73
N GLN A 58 -3.98 5.80 -7.17
CA GLN A 58 -5.18 5.85 -8.00
C GLN A 58 -5.07 5.08 -9.32
N PRO A 59 -3.92 5.06 -10.04
CA PRO A 59 -3.78 4.24 -11.25
C PRO A 59 -4.04 2.74 -11.01
N TYR A 60 -3.93 2.29 -9.75
CA TYR A 60 -4.15 0.91 -9.35
C TYR A 60 -5.51 0.71 -8.63
N GLY A 61 -6.31 1.77 -8.46
CA GLY A 61 -7.63 1.75 -7.80
C GLY A 61 -7.56 1.85 -6.26
N TYR A 62 -6.53 2.53 -5.74
CA TYR A 62 -6.31 2.70 -4.31
C TYR A 62 -6.27 4.18 -3.91
N ASP A 63 -6.76 4.49 -2.72
CA ASP A 63 -6.61 5.80 -2.07
C ASP A 63 -5.64 5.70 -0.89
N LEU A 64 -5.05 6.85 -0.51
CA LEU A 64 -4.27 6.99 0.71
C LEU A 64 -5.10 7.76 1.75
N VAL A 65 -5.12 7.25 2.97
CA VAL A 65 -5.83 7.88 4.09
C VAL A 65 -4.87 8.04 5.25
N VAL A 66 -4.87 9.21 5.89
CA VAL A 66 -4.20 9.42 7.18
C VAL A 66 -5.21 9.16 8.29
N CYS A 67 -4.92 8.22 9.18
CA CYS A 67 -5.71 7.98 10.37
C CYS A 67 -4.86 8.27 11.61
N ARG A 68 -5.34 9.17 12.46
CA ARG A 68 -4.81 9.35 13.81
C ARG A 68 -5.34 8.20 14.67
N MET A 69 -4.43 7.42 15.23
CA MET A 69 -4.76 6.33 16.13
C MET A 69 -4.88 6.86 17.57
N ASP A 70 -5.50 6.06 18.43
CA ASP A 70 -5.74 6.41 19.85
C ASP A 70 -4.44 6.57 20.65
N ASP A 71 -3.34 6.00 20.14
CA ASP A 71 -1.98 6.16 20.64
C ASP A 71 -1.35 7.53 20.27
N GLY A 72 -2.10 8.40 19.58
CA GLY A 72 -1.64 9.69 19.09
C GLY A 72 -0.80 9.62 17.82
N VAL A 73 -0.53 8.42 17.29
CA VAL A 73 0.30 8.20 16.10
C VAL A 73 -0.58 8.28 14.84
N SER A 74 -0.18 9.13 13.90
CA SER A 74 -0.81 9.16 12.57
C SER A 74 -0.24 8.04 11.70
N ARG A 75 -1.10 7.09 11.32
CA ARG A 75 -0.78 5.99 10.39
C ARG A 75 -1.37 6.26 9.01
N PHE A 76 -0.67 5.77 7.98
CA PHE A 76 -1.15 5.82 6.61
C PHE A 76 -1.82 4.49 6.26
N LEU A 77 -3.06 4.56 5.78
CA LEU A 77 -3.85 3.41 5.35
C LEU A 77 -4.08 3.47 3.84
N ILE A 78 -3.88 2.36 3.15
CA ILE A 78 -4.37 2.21 1.78
C ILE A 78 -5.83 1.75 1.83
N LYS A 79 -6.71 2.49 1.15
CA LYS A 79 -8.09 2.08 0.93
C LYS A 79 -8.25 1.56 -0.49
N VAL A 80 -8.80 0.36 -0.64
CA VAL A 80 -9.18 -0.18 -1.95
C VAL A 80 -10.50 0.47 -2.36
N GLN A 81 -10.55 1.14 -3.51
CA GLN A 81 -11.77 1.83 -3.95
C GLN A 81 -12.93 0.86 -4.20
N SER A 82 -12.65 -0.32 -4.78
CA SER A 82 -13.68 -1.30 -5.14
C SER A 82 -14.36 -1.98 -3.95
N THR A 83 -13.63 -2.20 -2.84
CA THR A 83 -14.15 -2.95 -1.67
C THR A 83 -14.29 -2.08 -0.43
N GLY A 84 -13.76 -0.86 -0.45
CA GLY A 84 -13.67 0.01 0.72
C GLY A 84 -12.73 -0.48 1.82
N ARG A 85 -12.10 -1.65 1.66
CA ARG A 85 -11.21 -2.24 2.67
C ARG A 85 -9.99 -1.36 2.86
N ARG A 86 -9.60 -1.17 4.13
CA ARG A 86 -8.43 -0.39 4.53
C ARG A 86 -7.35 -1.32 5.06
N TYR A 87 -6.13 -1.09 4.63
CA TYR A 87 -4.97 -1.86 5.01
C TYR A 87 -3.94 -0.93 5.61
N ASP A 88 -3.45 -1.27 6.81
CA ASP A 88 -2.29 -0.59 7.38
C ASP A 88 -1.08 -0.90 6.49
N LEU A 89 -0.53 0.15 5.90
CA LEU A 89 0.57 0.06 4.95
C LEU A 89 1.78 -0.66 5.52
N ILE A 90 2.11 -0.41 6.78
CA ILE A 90 3.30 -0.96 7.45
C ILE A 90 3.10 -2.45 7.73
N LYS A 91 1.93 -2.83 8.23
CA LYS A 91 1.65 -4.23 8.61
C LYS A 91 1.24 -5.13 7.45
N SER A 92 0.52 -4.62 6.46
CA SER A 92 -0.19 -5.47 5.49
C SER A 92 0.65 -5.81 4.27
N PHE A 93 1.54 -4.89 3.87
CA PHE A 93 2.31 -5.01 2.63
C PHE A 93 3.79 -5.31 2.87
N PHE A 94 4.36 -4.93 4.02
CA PHE A 94 5.77 -5.19 4.35
C PHE A 94 5.99 -6.41 5.25
N HIS A 95 4.95 -6.99 5.87
CA HIS A 95 5.09 -8.25 6.66
C HIS A 95 4.76 -9.51 5.86
N ARG A 96 4.44 -9.39 4.57
CA ARG A 96 4.33 -10.54 3.65
C ARG A 96 5.61 -10.72 2.82
N ASP A 97 6.76 -10.42 3.42
CA ASP A 97 8.08 -10.81 2.91
C ASP A 97 8.76 -11.87 3.80
N ASP A 98 8.01 -12.47 4.73
CA ASP A 98 8.44 -13.70 5.38
C ASP A 98 7.98 -14.86 4.49
N GLY A 99 8.90 -15.34 3.65
CA GLY A 99 8.71 -16.49 2.79
C GLY A 99 8.07 -17.66 3.55
N SER A 100 6.79 -17.90 3.28
CA SER A 100 6.14 -19.16 3.57
C SER A 100 5.78 -19.79 2.23
N ILE A 101 6.80 -20.41 1.63
CA ILE A 101 6.56 -21.62 0.85
C ILE A 101 5.92 -22.59 1.85
N ALA A 102 4.59 -22.67 1.87
CA ALA A 102 3.94 -23.83 2.44
C ALA A 102 4.20 -24.96 1.47
N GLN A 103 5.30 -25.70 1.69
CA GLN A 103 5.34 -27.10 1.31
C GLN A 103 4.07 -27.72 1.91
N THR A 104 3.19 -28.20 1.07
CA THR A 104 2.29 -29.27 1.45
C THR A 104 2.68 -30.44 0.57
N GLU A 105 3.69 -31.17 1.06
CA GLU A 105 3.69 -32.62 0.89
C GLU A 105 2.44 -33.15 1.62
N MET A 106 1.59 -33.86 0.89
CA MET A 106 1.11 -35.20 1.26
C MET A 106 0.79 -35.98 -0.01
#